data_AF-A0AAW5R4V1-F1
#
_entry.id   AF-A0AAW5R4V1-F1
#
_cell.length_a   1.000
_cell.length_b   1.000
_cell.length_c   1.000
_cell.angle_alpha   90.00
_cell.angle_beta   90.00
_cell.angle_gamma   90.00
#
_symmetry.space_group_name_H-M   'P 1'
#
loop_
_entity.id
_entity.type
_entity.pdbx_description
1 polymer ?
#
loop_
_entity_poly.entity_id
_entity_poly.type
_entity_poly.pdbx_seq_one_letter_code
_entity_poly.pdbx_strand_id
1 'polypeptide(L)'
;MHIEPRPEQQTSWYLRPFFWNQRRKYGQVLDAARLWARSPKLFVAVATLYGVIDRRGSPIEPSLRSLITVRVSQINHCPFCVDLNSATLLKRGAGWDKVVSLRDWRDSPIYSDRERSALDYAEEMTVSGPGVRDETVDALRDHFSDDAIVELTALIAFQNLSSKFNAALGVPPQGFCERPATATAAATGTVDGEAASDTARWVSEQNAGEI
;
A
#
# COMPACT_ATOMS: atom_id res chain seq x y z
N MET A 1 1.86 -15.19 9.80
CA MET A 1 0.41 -15.20 9.48
C MET A 1 -0.34 -16.02 10.50
N HIS A 2 -1.52 -15.57 10.94
CA HIS A 2 -2.32 -16.24 11.98
C HIS A 2 -3.39 -17.17 11.41
N ILE A 3 -3.82 -16.95 10.16
CA ILE A 3 -4.82 -17.76 9.47
C ILE A 3 -4.27 -18.15 8.10
N GLU A 4 -4.18 -19.45 7.82
CA GLU A 4 -3.69 -19.95 6.54
C GLU A 4 -4.62 -19.55 5.37
N PRO A 5 -4.10 -19.04 4.24
CA PRO A 5 -4.92 -18.75 3.07
C PRO A 5 -5.47 -20.05 2.46
N ARG A 6 -6.68 -20.00 1.88
CA ARG A 6 -7.21 -21.19 1.17
C ARG A 6 -6.50 -21.35 -0.19
N PRO A 7 -6.16 -22.59 -0.59
CA PRO A 7 -5.75 -22.86 -1.96
C PRO A 7 -6.83 -22.39 -2.94
N GLU A 8 -6.40 -21.83 -4.07
CA GLU A 8 -7.30 -21.24 -5.07
C GLU A 8 -8.35 -22.24 -5.58
N GLN A 9 -7.98 -23.53 -5.67
CA GLN A 9 -8.87 -24.61 -6.10
C GLN A 9 -10.03 -24.83 -5.12
N GLN A 10 -9.83 -24.51 -3.84
CA GLN A 10 -10.82 -24.64 -2.75
C GLN A 10 -11.64 -23.36 -2.54
N THR A 11 -11.40 -22.31 -3.34
CA THR A 11 -12.23 -21.09 -3.35
C THR A 11 -13.40 -21.22 -4.32
N SER A 12 -14.43 -20.39 -4.14
CA SER A 12 -15.59 -20.38 -5.04
C SER A 12 -15.18 -20.13 -6.49
N TRP A 13 -15.76 -20.90 -7.42
CA TRP A 13 -15.34 -20.92 -8.82
C TRP A 13 -15.34 -19.53 -9.50
N TYR A 14 -16.26 -18.64 -9.10
CA TYR A 14 -16.38 -17.29 -9.66
C TYR A 14 -15.22 -16.35 -9.27
N LEU A 15 -14.39 -16.71 -8.29
CA LEU A 15 -13.16 -15.97 -7.95
C LEU A 15 -11.95 -16.42 -8.77
N ARG A 16 -12.01 -17.55 -9.48
CA ARG A 16 -10.89 -18.06 -10.28
C ARG A 16 -10.42 -17.09 -11.37
N PRO A 17 -11.31 -16.40 -12.12
CA PRO A 17 -10.88 -15.40 -13.10
C PRO A 17 -10.10 -14.24 -12.45
N PHE A 18 -10.50 -13.87 -11.23
CA PHE A 18 -9.83 -12.82 -10.47
C PHE A 18 -8.40 -13.24 -10.09
N PHE A 19 -8.20 -14.45 -9.58
CA PHE A 19 -6.84 -14.95 -9.26
C PHE A 19 -5.97 -15.14 -10.49
N TRP A 20 -6.56 -15.59 -11.60
CA TRP A 20 -5.86 -15.66 -12.87
C TRP A 20 -5.36 -14.27 -13.31
N ASN A 21 -6.20 -13.24 -13.22
CA ASN A 21 -5.81 -11.88 -13.54
C ASN A 21 -4.71 -11.34 -12.59
N GLN A 22 -4.79 -11.66 -11.30
CA GLN A 22 -3.72 -11.31 -10.36
C GLN A 22 -2.38 -11.93 -10.75
N ARG A 23 -2.35 -13.23 -11.08
CA ARG A 23 -1.11 -13.90 -11.51
C ARG A 23 -0.52 -13.23 -12.75
N ARG A 24 -1.36 -12.80 -13.70
CA ARG A 24 -0.89 -12.05 -14.88
C ARG A 24 -0.34 -10.66 -14.54
N LYS A 25 -0.95 -9.96 -13.58
CA LYS A 25 -0.58 -8.58 -13.21
C LYS A 25 0.63 -8.51 -12.27
N TYR A 26 0.72 -9.44 -11.33
CA TYR A 26 1.69 -9.43 -10.24
C TYR A 26 2.72 -10.57 -10.30
N GLY A 27 2.61 -11.50 -11.26
CA GLY A 27 3.46 -12.69 -11.36
C GLY A 27 3.08 -13.81 -10.39
N GLN A 28 2.35 -13.48 -9.33
CA GLN A 28 1.85 -14.39 -8.31
C GLN A 28 0.47 -13.95 -7.81
N VAL A 29 -0.21 -14.82 -7.08
CA VAL A 29 -1.47 -14.48 -6.40
C VAL A 29 -1.15 -13.90 -5.04
N LEU A 30 -1.88 -12.85 -4.65
CA LEU A 30 -1.66 -12.18 -3.38
C LEU A 30 -2.19 -13.05 -2.23
N ASP A 31 -1.40 -13.26 -1.21
CA ASP A 31 -1.81 -14.01 -0.02
C ASP A 31 -2.91 -13.27 0.74
N ALA A 32 -2.86 -11.93 0.77
CA ALA A 32 -3.99 -11.12 1.24
C ALA A 32 -5.29 -11.44 0.48
N ALA A 33 -5.25 -11.57 -0.84
CA ALA A 33 -6.44 -11.90 -1.63
C ALA A 33 -6.97 -13.31 -1.33
N ARG A 34 -6.08 -14.30 -1.17
CA ARG A 34 -6.46 -15.65 -0.76
C ARG A 34 -7.07 -15.68 0.65
N LEU A 35 -6.59 -14.82 1.54
CA LEU A 35 -7.09 -14.69 2.90
C LEU A 35 -8.49 -14.08 2.93
N TRP A 36 -8.70 -12.96 2.23
CA TRP A 36 -10.04 -12.38 2.05
C TRP A 36 -11.01 -13.36 1.40
N ALA A 37 -10.56 -14.11 0.39
CA ALA A 37 -11.37 -15.10 -0.32
C ALA A 37 -11.83 -16.29 0.53
N ARG A 38 -11.37 -16.42 1.79
CA ARG A 38 -11.99 -17.32 2.77
C ARG A 38 -13.46 -16.97 3.03
N SER A 39 -13.83 -15.70 2.82
CA SER A 39 -15.23 -15.23 2.74
C SER A 39 -15.48 -14.64 1.34
N PRO A 40 -15.90 -15.45 0.35
CA PRO A 40 -15.99 -15.03 -1.05
C PRO A 40 -16.88 -13.82 -1.31
N LYS A 41 -18.04 -13.70 -0.62
CA LYS A 41 -18.95 -12.55 -0.77
C LYS A 41 -18.32 -11.27 -0.22
N LEU A 42 -17.68 -11.35 0.94
CA LEU A 42 -16.97 -10.24 1.55
C LEU A 42 -15.81 -9.79 0.64
N PHE A 43 -15.07 -10.74 0.10
CA PHE A 43 -13.98 -10.43 -0.82
C PHE A 43 -14.45 -9.71 -2.08
N VAL A 44 -15.53 -10.17 -2.71
CA VAL A 44 -16.11 -9.47 -3.88
C VAL A 44 -16.48 -8.04 -3.52
N ALA A 45 -17.16 -7.81 -2.39
CA ALA A 45 -17.56 -6.46 -1.98
C ALA A 45 -16.36 -5.53 -1.80
N VAL A 46 -15.32 -5.98 -1.09
CA VAL A 46 -14.10 -5.19 -0.83
C VAL A 46 -13.31 -4.97 -2.12
N ALA A 47 -13.19 -5.99 -2.98
CA ALA A 47 -12.51 -5.87 -4.27
C ALA A 47 -13.25 -4.92 -5.23
N THR A 48 -14.58 -4.95 -5.26
CA THR A 48 -15.40 -4.01 -6.04
C THR A 48 -15.24 -2.59 -5.54
N LEU A 49 -15.30 -2.36 -4.22
CA LEU A 49 -15.05 -1.04 -3.63
C LEU A 49 -13.67 -0.50 -4.05
N TYR A 50 -12.61 -1.29 -3.88
CA TYR A 50 -11.28 -0.89 -4.31
C TYR A 50 -11.19 -0.63 -5.82
N GLY A 51 -11.86 -1.45 -6.65
CA GLY A 51 -11.91 -1.26 -8.09
C GLY A 51 -12.58 0.05 -8.52
N VAL A 52 -13.58 0.52 -7.76
CA VAL A 52 -14.21 1.83 -7.98
C VAL A 52 -13.26 2.96 -7.58
N ILE A 53 -12.59 2.85 -6.42
CA ILE A 53 -11.63 3.85 -5.93
C ILE A 53 -10.40 3.94 -6.87
N ASP A 54 -9.84 2.79 -7.27
CA ASP A 54 -8.59 2.70 -8.05
C ASP A 54 -8.82 2.71 -9.59
N ARG A 55 -9.93 3.30 -10.05
CA ARG A 55 -10.27 3.37 -11.49
C ARG A 55 -9.47 4.42 -12.25
N ARG A 56 -9.51 4.36 -13.60
CA ARG A 56 -8.80 5.30 -14.49
C ARG A 56 -9.36 6.73 -14.44
N GLY A 57 -10.68 6.88 -14.29
CA GLY A 57 -11.35 8.18 -14.21
C GLY A 57 -11.54 8.72 -12.80
N SER A 58 -10.67 8.35 -11.85
CA SER A 58 -10.68 8.94 -10.51
C SER A 58 -10.13 10.37 -10.59
N PRO A 59 -10.65 11.32 -9.80
CA PRO A 59 -10.11 12.69 -9.69
C PRO A 59 -8.77 12.73 -8.95
N ILE A 60 -8.34 11.62 -8.32
CA ILE A 60 -7.04 11.51 -7.66
C ILE A 60 -6.05 10.76 -8.57
N GLU A 61 -4.90 11.38 -8.80
CA GLU A 61 -3.90 10.87 -9.73
C GLU A 61 -3.37 9.49 -9.26
N PRO A 62 -3.09 8.54 -10.18
CA PRO A 62 -2.61 7.21 -9.80
C PRO A 62 -1.41 7.22 -8.85
N SER A 63 -0.40 8.06 -9.10
CA SER A 63 0.80 8.16 -8.27
C SER A 63 0.46 8.62 -6.85
N LEU A 64 -0.37 9.66 -6.70
CA LEU A 64 -0.82 10.18 -5.41
C LEU A 64 -1.60 9.13 -4.61
N ARG A 65 -2.52 8.40 -5.27
CA ARG A 65 -3.24 7.29 -4.60
C ARG A 65 -2.28 6.26 -4.02
N SER A 66 -1.27 5.85 -4.79
CA SER A 66 -0.29 4.87 -4.30
C SER A 66 0.63 5.44 -3.22
N LEU A 67 0.99 6.72 -3.30
CA LEU A 67 1.78 7.40 -2.27
C LEU A 67 1.07 7.33 -0.91
N ILE A 68 -0.20 7.70 -0.90
CA ILE A 68 -1.05 7.69 0.29
C ILE A 68 -1.23 6.27 0.81
N THR A 69 -1.45 5.29 -0.07
CA THR A 69 -1.63 3.91 0.40
C THR A 69 -0.36 3.33 1.01
N VAL A 70 0.84 3.71 0.54
CA VAL A 70 2.09 3.36 1.23
C VAL A 70 2.14 4.00 2.61
N ARG A 71 1.88 5.31 2.73
CA ARG A 71 1.99 6.01 4.02
C ARG A 71 1.03 5.45 5.07
N VAL A 72 -0.24 5.26 4.71
CA VAL A 72 -1.24 4.64 5.60
C VAL A 72 -0.84 3.20 5.98
N SER A 73 -0.17 2.47 5.08
CA SER A 73 0.34 1.12 5.39
C SER A 73 1.47 1.14 6.43
N GLN A 74 2.37 2.11 6.34
CA GLN A 74 3.48 2.28 7.29
C GLN A 74 2.95 2.56 8.70
N ILE A 75 2.00 3.50 8.83
CA ILE A 75 1.40 3.87 10.13
C ILE A 75 0.64 2.69 10.74
N ASN A 76 -0.02 1.88 9.91
CA ASN A 76 -0.74 0.69 10.36
C ASN A 76 0.16 -0.55 10.52
N HIS A 77 1.49 -0.41 10.37
CA HIS A 77 2.47 -1.48 10.46
C HIS A 77 2.10 -2.73 9.62
N CYS A 78 1.59 -2.53 8.40
CA CYS A 78 1.24 -3.63 7.48
C CYS A 78 2.38 -3.92 6.49
N PRO A 79 3.26 -4.92 6.75
CA PRO A 79 4.42 -5.17 5.90
C PRO A 79 4.04 -5.59 4.47
N PHE A 80 3.05 -6.47 4.31
CA PHE A 80 2.50 -6.82 3.00
C PHE A 80 2.02 -5.60 2.20
N CYS A 81 1.33 -4.68 2.87
CA CYS A 81 0.76 -3.50 2.23
C CYS A 81 1.85 -2.50 1.83
N VAL A 82 2.88 -2.30 2.68
CA VAL A 82 4.04 -1.47 2.34
C VAL A 82 4.75 -2.04 1.11
N ASP A 83 5.00 -3.35 1.08
CA ASP A 83 5.62 -4.05 -0.05
C ASP A 83 4.85 -3.82 -1.37
N LEU A 84 3.57 -4.23 -1.41
CA LEU A 84 2.75 -4.16 -2.62
C LEU A 84 2.49 -2.72 -3.09
N ASN A 85 2.17 -1.82 -2.16
CA ASN A 85 1.85 -0.43 -2.51
C ASN A 85 3.09 0.33 -2.98
N SER A 86 4.26 0.06 -2.41
CA SER A 86 5.51 0.70 -2.83
C SER A 86 5.91 0.27 -4.23
N ALA A 87 5.81 -1.04 -4.53
CA ALA A 87 6.01 -1.54 -5.88
C ALA A 87 5.01 -0.93 -6.88
N THR A 88 3.77 -0.71 -6.45
CA THR A 88 2.74 -0.07 -7.28
C THR A 88 3.04 1.41 -7.51
N LEU A 89 3.51 2.13 -6.50
CA LEU A 89 3.93 3.53 -6.59
C LEU A 89 5.07 3.71 -7.61
N LEU A 90 6.09 2.85 -7.56
CA LEU A 90 7.19 2.85 -8.53
C LEU A 90 6.69 2.54 -9.95
N LYS A 91 5.81 1.55 -10.11
CA LYS A 91 5.18 1.24 -11.40
C LYS A 91 4.34 2.39 -11.95
N ARG A 92 3.90 3.32 -11.10
CA ARG A 92 3.16 4.54 -11.49
C ARG A 92 4.08 5.75 -11.73
N GLY A 93 5.39 5.54 -11.78
CA GLY A 93 6.37 6.53 -12.22
C GLY A 93 6.99 7.37 -11.10
N ALA A 94 6.73 7.07 -9.83
CA ALA A 94 7.46 7.69 -8.73
C ALA A 94 8.91 7.18 -8.67
N GLY A 95 9.84 8.05 -8.27
CA GLY A 95 11.23 7.68 -8.02
C GLY A 95 11.39 6.90 -6.71
N TRP A 96 12.47 6.12 -6.61
CA TRP A 96 12.80 5.36 -5.40
C TRP A 96 12.95 6.26 -4.16
N ASP A 97 13.49 7.47 -4.34
CA ASP A 97 13.67 8.45 -3.27
C ASP A 97 12.33 8.84 -2.59
N LYS A 98 11.22 8.87 -3.36
CA LYS A 98 9.88 9.10 -2.81
C LYS A 98 9.37 7.94 -1.98
N VAL A 99 9.81 6.71 -2.21
CA VAL A 99 9.41 5.58 -1.37
C VAL A 99 10.19 5.60 -0.07
N VAL A 100 11.51 5.79 -0.15
CA VAL A 100 12.40 5.69 1.02
C VAL A 100 12.22 6.86 1.98
N SER A 101 12.02 8.08 1.47
CA SER A 101 11.85 9.28 2.31
C SER A 101 10.39 9.51 2.77
N LEU A 102 9.46 8.59 2.49
CA LEU A 102 8.03 8.82 2.73
C LEU A 102 7.69 8.91 4.20
N ARG A 103 8.45 8.26 5.09
CA ARG A 103 8.22 8.42 6.52
C ARG A 103 8.51 9.84 6.99
N ASP A 104 9.58 10.42 6.46
CA ASP A 104 10.13 11.73 6.83
C ASP A 104 9.71 12.79 5.79
N TRP A 105 8.52 12.63 5.21
CA TRP A 105 8.08 13.42 4.07
C TRP A 105 7.98 14.92 4.38
N ARG A 106 7.74 15.28 5.64
CA ARG A 106 7.67 16.69 6.10
C ARG A 106 9.00 17.40 5.88
N ASP A 107 10.12 16.72 6.13
CA ASP A 107 11.47 17.28 6.04
C ASP A 107 12.07 17.15 4.63
N SER A 108 11.43 16.39 3.74
CA SER A 108 11.96 16.09 2.40
C SER A 108 11.41 17.05 1.35
N PRO A 109 12.25 17.77 0.57
CA PRO A 109 11.80 18.77 -0.40
C PRO A 109 11.14 18.19 -1.67
N ILE A 110 11.12 16.87 -1.84
CA ILE A 110 10.67 16.21 -3.09
C ILE A 110 9.15 16.04 -3.19
N TYR A 111 8.41 16.35 -2.12
CA TYR A 111 6.96 16.30 -2.07
C TYR A 111 6.37 17.67 -2.36
N SER A 112 5.45 17.72 -3.33
CA SER A 112 4.68 18.92 -3.68
C SER A 112 3.67 19.28 -2.59
N ASP A 113 3.21 20.53 -2.56
CA ASP A 113 2.23 20.99 -1.57
C ASP A 113 0.92 20.18 -1.61
N ARG A 114 0.48 19.79 -2.80
CA ARG A 114 -0.66 18.88 -3.00
C ARG A 114 -0.44 17.51 -2.33
N GLU A 115 0.75 16.94 -2.48
CA GLU A 115 1.09 15.66 -1.86
C GLU A 115 1.18 15.79 -0.34
N ARG A 116 1.79 16.88 0.15
CA ARG A 116 1.92 17.18 1.59
C ARG A 116 0.55 17.32 2.24
N SER A 117 -0.35 18.11 1.65
CA SER A 117 -1.72 18.31 2.13
C SER A 117 -2.48 16.99 2.22
N ALA A 118 -2.36 16.13 1.20
CA ALA A 118 -2.98 14.80 1.23
C ALA A 118 -2.34 13.84 2.24
N LEU A 119 -1.03 13.93 2.47
CA LEU A 119 -0.31 13.12 3.48
C LEU A 119 -0.66 13.53 4.90
N ASP A 120 -0.76 14.84 5.19
CA ASP A 120 -1.25 15.34 6.49
C ASP A 120 -2.66 14.82 6.77
N TYR A 121 -3.58 14.95 5.81
CA TYR A 121 -4.94 14.43 5.95
C TYR A 121 -4.96 12.91 6.15
N ALA A 122 -4.15 12.16 5.41
CA ALA A 122 -4.06 10.71 5.55
C ALA A 122 -3.51 10.27 6.91
N GLU A 123 -2.54 11.00 7.47
CA GLU A 123 -2.02 10.74 8.81
C GLU A 123 -3.06 11.03 9.89
N GLU A 124 -3.73 12.18 9.85
CA GLU A 124 -4.78 12.54 10.82
C GLU A 124 -5.96 11.56 10.81
N MET A 125 -6.36 11.07 9.61
CA MET A 125 -7.38 10.03 9.49
C MET A 125 -6.95 8.67 10.05
N THR A 126 -5.65 8.39 10.11
CA THR A 126 -5.12 7.05 10.38
C THR A 126 -4.69 6.89 11.84
N VAL A 127 -4.05 7.91 12.41
CA VAL A 127 -3.58 7.90 13.80
C VAL A 127 -4.78 7.94 14.74
N SER A 128 -4.77 7.08 15.77
CA SER A 128 -5.84 7.06 16.77
C SER A 128 -5.70 8.28 17.69
N GLY A 129 -6.62 9.23 17.59
CA GLY A 129 -6.53 10.53 18.26
C GLY A 129 -7.81 11.37 18.11
N PRO A 130 -7.74 12.72 18.14
CA PRO A 130 -8.92 13.59 18.10
C PRO A 130 -9.68 13.56 16.76
N GLY A 131 -9.17 12.84 15.76
CA GLY A 131 -9.71 12.83 14.39
C GLY A 131 -9.09 13.93 13.53
N VAL A 132 -9.60 14.07 12.30
CA VAL A 132 -9.17 15.11 11.38
C VAL A 132 -9.65 16.47 11.87
N ARG A 133 -8.76 17.47 11.83
CA ARG A 133 -9.08 18.85 12.20
C ARG A 133 -9.74 19.60 11.05
N ASP A 134 -10.58 20.58 11.38
CA ASP A 134 -11.27 21.40 10.37
C ASP A 134 -10.25 22.15 9.50
N GLU A 135 -9.17 22.67 10.08
CA GLU A 135 -8.12 23.38 9.34
C GLU A 135 -7.43 22.48 8.30
N THR A 136 -7.31 21.18 8.57
CA THR A 136 -6.76 20.21 7.62
C THR A 136 -7.69 19.99 6.43
N VAL A 137 -9.01 19.95 6.67
CA VAL A 137 -10.00 19.84 5.60
C VAL A 137 -10.04 21.13 4.78
N ASP A 138 -9.93 22.29 5.43
CA ASP A 138 -9.86 23.58 4.73
C ASP A 138 -8.63 23.67 3.83
N ALA A 139 -7.46 23.24 4.31
CA ALA A 139 -6.23 23.21 3.50
C ALA A 139 -6.31 22.26 2.30
N LEU A 140 -7.11 21.18 2.36
CA LEU A 140 -7.34 20.33 1.19
C LEU A 140 -8.07 21.06 0.06
N ARG A 141 -8.97 22.01 0.39
CA ARG A 141 -9.78 22.72 -0.61
C ARG A 141 -8.96 23.62 -1.52
N ASP A 142 -7.76 24.01 -1.11
CA ASP A 142 -6.79 24.73 -1.96
C ASP A 142 -6.25 23.87 -3.11
N HIS A 143 -6.39 22.55 -3.01
CA HIS A 143 -5.84 21.59 -3.97
C HIS A 143 -6.91 20.66 -4.57
N PHE A 144 -7.96 20.32 -3.84
CA PHE A 144 -8.95 19.31 -4.23
C PHE A 144 -10.36 19.89 -4.24
N SER A 145 -11.18 19.45 -5.19
CA SER A 145 -12.63 19.67 -5.11
C SER A 145 -13.26 18.81 -4.02
N ASP A 146 -14.46 19.17 -3.54
CA ASP A 146 -15.18 18.37 -2.55
C ASP A 146 -15.37 16.91 -3.01
N ASP A 147 -15.71 16.68 -4.28
CA ASP A 147 -15.81 15.33 -4.87
C ASP A 147 -14.48 14.57 -4.80
N ALA A 148 -13.36 15.26 -5.05
CA ALA A 148 -12.03 14.68 -4.95
C ALA A 148 -11.66 14.36 -3.49
N ILE A 149 -12.02 15.23 -2.54
CA ILE A 149 -11.85 14.99 -1.09
C ILE A 149 -12.63 13.74 -0.67
N VAL A 150 -13.87 13.55 -1.16
CA VAL A 150 -14.65 12.32 -0.88
C VAL A 150 -13.93 11.07 -1.39
N GLU A 151 -13.40 11.09 -2.61
CA GLU A 151 -12.65 9.94 -3.14
C GLU A 151 -11.32 9.70 -2.41
N LEU A 152 -10.62 10.77 -2.01
CA LEU A 152 -9.42 10.71 -1.19
C LEU A 152 -9.71 10.06 0.17
N THR A 153 -10.79 10.50 0.82
CA THR A 153 -11.29 9.95 2.10
C THR A 153 -11.62 8.47 1.96
N ALA A 154 -12.33 8.09 0.89
CA ALA A 154 -12.68 6.69 0.64
C ALA A 154 -11.45 5.81 0.44
N LEU A 155 -10.41 6.31 -0.26
CA LEU A 155 -9.13 5.62 -0.42
C LEU A 155 -8.43 5.41 0.93
N ILE A 156 -8.32 6.45 1.75
CA ILE A 156 -7.65 6.38 3.06
C ILE A 156 -8.40 5.44 4.00
N ALA A 157 -9.73 5.51 4.03
CA ALA A 157 -10.58 4.62 4.81
C ALA A 157 -10.44 3.15 4.36
N PHE A 158 -10.48 2.91 3.05
CA PHE A 158 -10.22 1.57 2.50
C PHE A 158 -8.83 1.07 2.87
N GLN A 159 -7.81 1.91 2.77
CA GLN A 159 -6.45 1.50 3.09
C GLN A 159 -6.31 1.18 4.57
N ASN A 160 -6.92 1.94 5.47
CA ASN A 160 -7.00 1.62 6.89
C ASN A 160 -7.67 0.26 7.16
N LEU A 161 -8.78 -0.03 6.48
CA LEU A 161 -9.44 -1.34 6.57
C LEU A 161 -8.51 -2.46 6.10
N SER A 162 -7.91 -2.30 4.93
CA SER A 162 -7.06 -3.32 4.31
C SER A 162 -5.77 -3.55 5.09
N SER A 163 -5.08 -2.49 5.51
CA SER A 163 -3.84 -2.55 6.26
C SER A 163 -4.04 -3.15 7.64
N LYS A 164 -5.04 -2.70 8.40
CA LYS A 164 -5.34 -3.24 9.73
C LYS A 164 -5.79 -4.70 9.66
N PHE A 165 -6.59 -5.08 8.65
CA PHE A 165 -6.97 -6.47 8.43
C PHE A 165 -5.74 -7.37 8.18
N ASN A 166 -4.87 -6.97 7.24
CA ASN A 166 -3.70 -7.75 6.87
C ASN A 166 -2.66 -7.80 7.99
N ALA A 167 -2.44 -6.68 8.69
CA ALA A 167 -1.54 -6.61 9.84
C ALA A 167 -2.05 -7.47 11.01
N ALA A 168 -3.33 -7.38 11.36
CA ALA A 168 -3.95 -8.18 12.42
C ALA A 168 -3.91 -9.68 12.15
N LEU A 169 -3.84 -10.10 10.88
CA LEU A 169 -3.69 -11.50 10.48
C LEU A 169 -2.25 -11.88 10.14
N GLY A 170 -1.29 -10.97 10.30
CA GLY A 170 0.13 -11.20 10.11
C GLY A 170 0.51 -11.62 8.69
N VAL A 171 -0.09 -11.01 7.67
CA VAL A 171 0.23 -11.28 6.26
C VAL A 171 1.66 -10.79 5.96
N PRO A 172 2.58 -11.67 5.53
CA PRO A 172 3.98 -11.30 5.28
C PRO A 172 4.12 -10.54 3.96
N PRO A 173 5.24 -9.82 3.76
CA PRO A 173 5.60 -9.30 2.44
C PRO A 173 5.82 -10.46 1.45
N GLN A 174 5.61 -10.20 0.16
CA GLN A 174 5.68 -11.19 -0.92
C GLN A 174 6.76 -10.86 -1.97
N GLY A 175 7.62 -9.88 -1.71
CA GLY A 175 8.77 -9.57 -2.57
C GLY A 175 8.42 -8.70 -3.77
N PHE A 176 7.45 -7.79 -3.66
CA PHE A 176 7.05 -6.93 -4.78
C PHE A 176 7.94 -5.71 -4.95
N CYS A 177 8.41 -5.14 -3.85
CA CYS A 177 9.23 -3.94 -3.78
C CYS A 177 10.60 -4.30 -3.22
N GLU A 178 11.52 -4.63 -4.13
CA GLU A 178 12.90 -4.89 -3.77
C GLU A 178 13.68 -3.57 -3.83
N ARG A 179 14.52 -3.33 -2.83
CA ARG A 179 15.45 -2.21 -2.87
C ARG A 179 16.36 -2.39 -4.08
N PRO A 180 16.56 -1.36 -4.92
CA PRO A 180 17.58 -1.42 -5.96
C PRO A 180 18.90 -1.80 -5.29
N ALA A 181 19.56 -2.85 -5.77
CA ALA A 181 20.91 -3.15 -5.34
C ALA A 181 21.70 -1.85 -5.48
N THR A 182 22.23 -1.34 -4.36
CA THR A 182 23.20 -0.26 -4.40
C THR A 182 24.19 -0.66 -5.49
N ALA A 183 24.48 0.23 -6.45
CA ALA A 183 25.49 -0.03 -7.46
C ALA A 183 26.85 -0.14 -6.76
N THR A 184 27.09 -1.26 -6.08
CA THR A 184 28.34 -1.60 -5.46
C THR A 184 29.22 -2.05 -6.61
N ALA A 185 30.21 -1.21 -6.85
CA ALA A 185 31.41 -1.44 -7.63
C ALA A 185 31.79 -2.92 -7.76
N ALA A 186 32.24 -3.26 -8.98
CA ALA A 186 32.90 -4.50 -9.31
C ALA A 186 33.84 -5.01 -8.20
N ALA A 187 33.55 -6.18 -7.62
CA ALA A 187 34.55 -7.17 -7.20
C ALA A 187 33.86 -8.39 -6.56
N THR A 188 34.09 -9.55 -7.18
CA THR A 188 34.31 -10.88 -6.59
C THR A 188 33.29 -11.50 -5.62
N GLY A 189 32.86 -12.71 -5.98
CA GLY A 189 32.71 -13.81 -5.01
C GLY A 189 31.30 -14.33 -4.81
N THR A 190 31.07 -15.55 -5.26
CA THR A 190 29.98 -16.48 -4.97
C THR A 190 29.21 -16.25 -3.67
N VAL A 191 27.87 -16.29 -3.72
CA VAL A 191 27.02 -16.47 -2.54
C VAL A 191 26.00 -17.57 -2.81
N ASP A 192 26.23 -18.72 -2.18
CA ASP A 192 25.21 -19.72 -1.87
C ASP A 192 24.51 -19.35 -0.56
N GLY A 193 23.20 -19.59 -0.49
CA GLY A 193 22.48 -19.86 0.76
C GLY A 193 21.86 -18.66 1.50
N GLU A 194 20.52 -18.63 1.49
CA GLU A 194 19.65 -18.00 2.50
C GLU A 194 19.34 -16.50 2.35
N ALA A 195 18.69 -16.15 1.23
CA ALA A 195 17.94 -14.91 1.08
C ALA A 195 16.68 -14.90 1.96
N ALA A 196 16.82 -14.66 3.26
CA ALA A 196 15.81 -13.87 3.96
C ALA A 196 15.82 -12.49 3.26
N SER A 197 14.94 -12.33 2.27
CA SER A 197 15.11 -11.39 1.17
C SER A 197 15.33 -9.95 1.64
N ASP A 198 16.20 -9.21 0.94
CA ASP A 198 16.44 -7.78 1.17
C ASP A 198 15.13 -6.97 1.28
N THR A 199 14.06 -7.44 0.64
CA THR A 199 12.70 -6.92 0.74
C THR A 199 12.12 -7.01 2.15
N ALA A 200 12.22 -8.15 2.84
CA ALA A 200 11.66 -8.29 4.19
C ALA A 200 12.36 -7.34 5.19
N ARG A 201 13.67 -7.17 5.04
CA ARG A 201 14.46 -6.21 5.83
C ARG A 201 14.03 -4.77 5.54
N TRP A 202 13.98 -4.37 4.27
CA TRP A 202 13.58 -3.02 3.88
C TRP A 202 12.15 -2.70 4.33
N VAL A 203 11.20 -3.60 4.10
CA VAL A 203 9.80 -3.43 4.57
C VAL A 203 9.77 -3.30 6.10
N SER A 204 10.59 -4.04 6.82
CA SER A 204 10.70 -3.92 8.28
C SER A 204 11.25 -2.55 8.69
N GLU A 205 12.30 -2.05 8.03
CA GLU A 205 12.83 -0.69 8.23
C GLU A 205 11.74 0.37 7.98
N GLN A 206 10.94 0.20 6.93
CA GLN A 206 9.81 1.08 6.59
C GLN A 206 8.63 0.99 7.57
N ASN A 207 8.56 -0.04 8.41
CA ASN A 207 7.57 -0.15 9.49
C ASN A 207 8.14 0.09 10.90
N ALA A 208 9.47 0.11 11.07
CA ALA A 208 10.15 0.30 12.34
C ALA A 208 10.35 1.78 12.66
N GLY A 209 9.47 2.38 13.44
CA GLY A 209 9.58 3.74 13.98
C GLY A 209 8.47 4.00 14.98
N GLU A 210 8.80 4.67 16.09
CA GLU A 210 7.81 5.10 17.11
C GLU A 210 6.98 6.27 16.54
N ILE A 211 5.67 6.24 16.79
CA ILE A 211 4.72 7.35 16.51
C ILE A 211 4.81 8.35 17.66
#